data_AF-A0A1M6HMR4-F1
#
_entry.id   AF-A0A1M6HMR4-F1
#
_cell.length_a   1.000
_cell.length_b   1.000
_cell.length_c   1.000
_cell.angle_alpha   90.00
_cell.angle_beta   90.00
_cell.angle_gamma   90.00
#
_symmetry.space_group_name_H-M   'P 1'
#
loop_
_entity.id
_entity.type
_entity.pdbx_description
1 polymer ?
#
loop_
_entity_poly.entity_id
_entity_poly.type
_entity_poly.pdbx_seq_one_letter_code
_entity_poly.pdbx_strand_id
1 'polypeptide(L)'
;MNSNSIIVREYLASLKEDSELDYLFPILLNLMGFRIVQTAKESKGQSQYGKDIIAVGRDKNGIKHKWYFELKGYSDKDITQSNYSKADGIRESIIEAKDTFFRDSTIPGFNELPTKIVVVHNGVLKTNIRDTFEGFISREFKDDEFERWDIYYLTDIFSQYLFNEYLLSDDASNRLLKKTLAFLDSPDNEYLEFKELVTIQFSKIENIKSRAFKKLFATLNLLNSIVFHYSKENNYLVPAKECSKFLILKTWHWILENNLQGKKPVVKGFKKLLKGQFEIFDKYFQKTFAIAKIENGLFSEYGAFYEKIGYPLRCFEYLDDIIYYCRLRNTVYNSNKIERIKNKQKDLIIELIENNNGFSRPVFDNHSIPIIQLFLFFSDKDCLRQKDVEFLFGFFQLTISNLRIEKIRHNRQPELHNNIDPIIECFATGIKPEEYCDSSSILIAILLEICLVFDNESLFKEILSFIDNDLSLQIVSIDSVKFNVEQLLFEKNLHNEYYVDCIERVQNGLKLLKNEADFKEFKISVLEKKEIPNQYETDSLGLSCIRYLAHSYFKNEILPEEWRELIDEK
;
A
#
# COMPACT_ATOMS: atom_id res chain seq x y z
N MET A 1 11.98 3.94 -37.42
CA MET A 1 11.77 3.57 -36.00
C MET A 1 10.47 4.19 -35.55
N ASN A 2 9.55 3.38 -35.00
CA ASN A 2 8.27 3.87 -34.48
C ASN A 2 8.53 4.79 -33.27
N SER A 3 7.74 5.85 -33.03
CA SER A 3 7.93 6.79 -31.91
C SER A 3 8.09 6.06 -30.55
N ASN A 4 7.34 4.97 -30.37
CA ASN A 4 7.41 4.09 -29.21
C ASN A 4 8.78 3.42 -29.00
N SER A 5 9.48 3.03 -30.07
CA SER A 5 10.82 2.41 -29.97
C SER A 5 11.89 3.40 -29.50
N ILE A 6 11.75 4.69 -29.86
CA ILE A 6 12.66 5.73 -29.38
C ILE A 6 12.42 5.98 -27.90
N ILE A 7 11.16 6.04 -27.49
CA ILE A 7 10.75 6.24 -26.10
C ILE A 7 11.19 5.09 -25.20
N VAL A 8 10.97 3.84 -25.61
CA VAL A 8 11.41 2.66 -24.84
C VAL A 8 12.94 2.63 -24.75
N ARG A 9 13.64 2.99 -25.82
CA ARG A 9 15.10 3.09 -25.80
C ARG A 9 15.59 4.18 -24.87
N GLU A 10 14.97 5.36 -24.86
CA GLU A 10 15.30 6.44 -23.92
C GLU A 10 15.08 6.01 -22.47
N TYR A 11 13.96 5.30 -22.19
CA TYR A 11 13.70 4.72 -20.88
C TYR A 11 14.78 3.69 -20.49
N LEU A 12 15.06 2.70 -21.35
CA LEU A 12 16.09 1.68 -21.11
C LEU A 12 17.50 2.28 -20.96
N ALA A 13 17.81 3.35 -21.71
CA ALA A 13 19.06 4.09 -21.59
C ALA A 13 19.15 4.91 -20.30
N SER A 14 17.99 5.30 -19.75
CA SER A 14 17.86 6.10 -18.52
C SER A 14 17.84 5.26 -17.25
N LEU A 15 17.68 3.93 -17.35
CA LEU A 15 17.78 3.03 -16.20
C LEU A 15 19.14 3.23 -15.56
N LYS A 16 19.13 3.72 -14.32
CA LYS A 16 20.32 3.93 -13.52
C LYS A 16 20.33 2.82 -12.49
N GLU A 17 21.43 2.05 -12.48
CA GLU A 17 21.75 0.87 -11.67
C GLU A 17 21.48 -0.49 -12.34
N ASP A 18 22.31 -1.47 -11.93
CA ASP A 18 22.12 -2.90 -12.22
C ASP A 18 20.76 -3.40 -11.66
N SER A 19 20.29 -2.78 -10.57
CA SER A 19 19.07 -3.16 -9.82
C SER A 19 17.76 -3.11 -10.62
N GLU A 20 17.62 -2.16 -11.56
CA GLU A 20 16.40 -1.93 -12.35
C GLU A 20 16.27 -2.92 -13.51
N LEU A 21 17.37 -3.13 -14.26
CA LEU A 21 17.41 -4.14 -15.31
C LEU A 21 17.27 -5.54 -14.71
N ASP A 22 17.95 -5.82 -13.59
CA ASP A 22 17.82 -7.07 -12.82
C ASP A 22 16.40 -7.37 -12.35
N TYR A 23 15.55 -6.35 -12.23
CA TYR A 23 14.18 -6.51 -11.81
C TYR A 23 13.20 -6.66 -12.98
N LEU A 24 13.31 -5.78 -13.98
CA LEU A 24 12.42 -5.79 -15.14
C LEU A 24 12.69 -6.96 -16.07
N PHE A 25 13.95 -7.40 -16.18
CA PHE A 25 14.35 -8.45 -17.09
C PHE A 25 13.75 -9.82 -16.72
N PRO A 26 13.71 -10.28 -15.45
CA PRO A 26 12.91 -11.43 -15.03
C PRO A 26 11.43 -11.35 -15.42
N ILE A 27 10.82 -10.17 -15.29
CA ILE A 27 9.41 -9.98 -15.66
C ILE A 27 9.26 -10.18 -17.17
N LEU A 28 10.11 -9.53 -17.96
CA LEU A 28 10.17 -9.69 -19.41
C LEU A 28 10.38 -11.16 -19.83
N LEU A 29 11.33 -11.86 -19.23
CA LEU A 29 11.60 -13.28 -19.53
C LEU A 29 10.36 -14.15 -19.30
N ASN A 30 9.66 -13.97 -18.18
CA ASN A 30 8.41 -14.69 -17.93
C ASN A 30 7.34 -14.40 -18.99
N LEU A 31 7.24 -13.15 -19.44
CA LEU A 31 6.31 -12.75 -20.51
C LEU A 31 6.70 -13.34 -21.87
N MET A 32 8.00 -13.48 -22.14
CA MET A 32 8.54 -14.18 -23.30
C MET A 32 8.37 -15.72 -23.21
N GLY A 33 7.82 -16.24 -22.11
CA GLY A 33 7.55 -17.66 -21.92
C GLY A 33 8.69 -18.47 -21.31
N PHE A 34 9.70 -17.80 -20.73
CA PHE A 34 10.74 -18.46 -19.96
C PHE A 34 10.22 -18.86 -18.58
N ARG A 35 10.74 -19.97 -18.05
CA ARG A 35 10.58 -20.38 -16.66
C ARG A 35 11.86 -20.06 -15.91
N ILE A 36 11.81 -19.10 -14.99
CA ILE A 36 12.95 -18.78 -14.14
C ILE A 36 13.18 -19.92 -13.14
N VAL A 37 14.44 -20.36 -13.03
CA VAL A 37 14.90 -21.40 -12.11
C VAL A 37 15.55 -20.77 -10.89
N GLN A 38 16.38 -19.74 -11.10
CA GLN A 38 17.07 -19.03 -10.03
C GLN A 38 17.37 -17.59 -10.44
N THR A 39 17.42 -16.68 -9.46
CA THR A 39 17.92 -15.31 -9.62
C THR A 39 19.00 -14.99 -8.59
N ALA A 40 19.89 -14.04 -8.89
CA ALA A 40 20.96 -13.56 -8.01
C ALA A 40 20.47 -13.20 -6.58
N LYS A 41 19.25 -12.64 -6.47
CA LYS A 41 18.61 -12.22 -5.21
C LYS A 41 18.28 -13.39 -4.26
N GLU A 42 18.10 -14.60 -4.78
CA GLU A 42 17.80 -15.81 -4.00
C GLU A 42 19.06 -16.52 -3.48
N SER A 43 20.23 -16.17 -4.02
CA SER A 43 21.51 -16.87 -3.82
C SER A 43 22.43 -16.23 -2.76
N LYS A 44 21.87 -15.54 -1.75
CA LYS A 44 22.64 -14.72 -0.79
C LYS A 44 23.85 -15.48 -0.21
N GLY A 45 25.06 -15.04 -0.57
CA GLY A 45 26.34 -15.53 -0.04
C GLY A 45 27.04 -16.63 -0.85
N GLN A 46 26.51 -17.03 -2.01
CA GLN A 46 27.18 -17.95 -2.94
C GLN A 46 27.73 -17.21 -4.15
N SER A 47 28.90 -17.65 -4.66
CA SER A 47 29.46 -17.10 -5.90
C SER A 47 28.47 -17.29 -7.05
N GLN A 48 28.21 -16.21 -7.79
CA GLN A 48 27.22 -16.17 -8.87
C GLN A 48 27.81 -16.69 -10.20
N TYR A 49 29.14 -16.86 -10.28
CA TYR A 49 29.87 -17.42 -11.43
C TYR A 49 29.39 -16.86 -12.78
N GLY A 50 29.17 -15.55 -12.87
CA GLY A 50 28.63 -14.87 -14.05
C GLY A 50 27.24 -15.33 -14.49
N LYS A 51 26.33 -15.63 -13.55
CA LYS A 51 24.94 -16.07 -13.82
C LYS A 51 23.95 -15.35 -12.92
N ASP A 52 23.57 -14.14 -13.31
CA ASP A 52 22.55 -13.37 -12.59
C ASP A 52 21.16 -14.02 -12.63
N ILE A 53 20.78 -14.62 -13.77
CA ILE A 53 19.49 -15.32 -13.92
C ILE A 53 19.69 -16.63 -14.66
N ILE A 54 19.12 -17.70 -14.10
CA ILE A 54 19.04 -19.01 -14.72
C ILE A 54 17.59 -19.29 -15.09
N ALA A 55 17.34 -19.57 -16.36
CA ALA A 55 15.99 -19.84 -16.85
C ALA A 55 15.95 -21.00 -17.86
N VAL A 56 14.76 -21.54 -18.06
CA VAL A 56 14.48 -22.54 -19.09
C VAL A 56 13.51 -21.92 -20.09
N GLY A 57 13.92 -21.88 -21.35
CA GLY A 57 13.16 -21.24 -22.43
C GLY A 57 13.44 -21.89 -23.77
N ARG A 58 12.63 -21.55 -24.79
CA ARG A 58 12.85 -21.99 -26.16
C ARG A 58 13.55 -20.89 -26.95
N ASP A 59 14.46 -21.27 -27.84
CA ASP A 59 15.04 -20.36 -28.81
C ASP A 59 14.11 -20.08 -30.00
N LYS A 60 14.57 -19.30 -30.98
CA LYS A 60 13.85 -18.98 -32.23
C LYS A 60 13.45 -20.21 -33.06
N ASN A 61 14.15 -21.33 -32.89
CA ASN A 61 13.90 -22.60 -33.59
C ASN A 61 12.99 -23.53 -32.77
N GLY A 62 12.53 -23.10 -31.59
CA GLY A 62 11.67 -23.88 -30.71
C GLY A 62 12.41 -24.90 -29.84
N ILE A 63 13.75 -24.90 -29.85
CA ILE A 63 14.60 -25.82 -29.08
C ILE A 63 14.72 -25.31 -27.65
N LYS A 64 14.47 -26.20 -26.70
CA LYS A 64 14.49 -25.88 -25.27
C LYS A 64 15.94 -25.87 -24.75
N HIS A 65 16.32 -24.78 -24.11
CA HIS A 65 17.66 -24.56 -23.56
C HIS A 65 17.59 -24.21 -22.08
N LYS A 66 18.71 -24.43 -21.37
CA LYS A 66 19.02 -23.72 -20.13
C LYS A 66 19.78 -22.44 -20.49
N TRP A 67 19.24 -21.31 -20.03
CA TRP A 67 19.74 -19.99 -20.33
C TRP A 67 20.42 -19.41 -19.11
N TYR A 68 21.66 -18.96 -19.27
CA TYR A 68 22.41 -18.23 -18.26
C TYR A 68 22.50 -16.78 -18.72
N PHE A 69 21.79 -15.90 -18.04
CA PHE A 69 21.83 -14.47 -18.31
C PHE A 69 22.75 -13.80 -17.31
N GLU A 70 23.70 -13.05 -17.83
CA GLU A 70 24.55 -12.11 -17.11
C GLU A 70 24.11 -10.70 -17.49
N LEU A 71 23.74 -9.89 -16.50
CA LEU A 71 23.22 -8.54 -16.69
C LEU A 71 24.34 -7.52 -16.40
N LYS A 72 24.48 -6.52 -17.27
CA LYS A 72 25.45 -5.43 -17.14
C LYS A 72 24.75 -4.08 -17.38
N GLY A 73 24.53 -3.32 -16.31
CA GLY A 73 23.89 -2.02 -16.34
C GLY A 73 24.84 -0.87 -16.00
N TYR A 74 24.26 0.34 -15.89
CA TYR A 74 24.89 1.54 -15.34
C TYR A 74 26.31 1.88 -15.86
N SER A 75 27.34 1.76 -15.03
CA SER A 75 28.74 2.11 -15.35
C SER A 75 29.37 1.11 -16.33
N ASP A 76 28.83 -0.10 -16.40
CA ASP A 76 29.23 -1.16 -17.32
C ASP A 76 28.24 -1.39 -18.47
N LYS A 77 27.26 -0.48 -18.67
CA LYS A 77 26.25 -0.58 -19.74
C LYS A 77 26.84 -0.67 -21.14
N ASP A 78 27.91 0.07 -21.37
CA ASP A 78 28.69 0.02 -22.61
C ASP A 78 29.81 -0.99 -22.43
N ILE A 79 29.98 -1.89 -23.41
CA ILE A 79 31.14 -2.77 -23.43
C ILE A 79 32.31 -1.96 -23.99
N THR A 80 33.33 -1.75 -23.16
CA THR A 80 34.49 -0.90 -23.42
C THR A 80 35.78 -1.67 -23.12
N GLN A 81 36.93 -1.14 -23.54
CA GLN A 81 38.22 -1.74 -23.22
C GLN A 81 38.46 -1.85 -21.70
N SER A 82 38.02 -0.85 -20.92
CA SER A 82 38.26 -0.78 -19.48
C SER A 82 37.48 -1.81 -18.69
N ASN A 83 36.19 -2.02 -19.00
CA ASN A 83 35.37 -3.01 -18.30
C ASN A 83 35.44 -4.41 -18.87
N TYR A 84 35.94 -4.58 -20.10
CA TYR A 84 36.18 -5.90 -20.67
C TYR A 84 37.32 -6.65 -19.97
N SER A 85 38.40 -5.94 -19.60
CA SER A 85 39.65 -6.56 -19.13
C SER A 85 39.92 -6.39 -17.63
N LYS A 86 39.09 -5.64 -16.90
CA LYS A 86 39.23 -5.50 -15.44
C LYS A 86 38.95 -6.84 -14.74
N ALA A 87 39.46 -6.99 -13.51
CA ALA A 87 39.03 -8.07 -12.63
C ALA A 87 37.51 -7.95 -12.37
N ASP A 88 36.80 -9.08 -12.39
CA ASP A 88 35.33 -9.15 -12.40
C ASP A 88 34.70 -8.42 -13.60
N GLY A 89 35.47 -8.29 -14.69
CA GLY A 89 35.04 -7.67 -15.94
C GLY A 89 34.26 -8.64 -16.84
N ILE A 90 33.75 -8.12 -17.96
CA ILE A 90 32.84 -8.85 -18.86
C ILE A 90 33.45 -10.17 -19.34
N ARG A 91 34.74 -10.19 -19.67
CA ARG A 91 35.41 -11.41 -20.13
C ARG A 91 35.43 -12.50 -19.06
N GLU A 92 35.73 -12.14 -17.82
CA GLU A 92 35.82 -13.07 -16.70
C GLU A 92 34.45 -13.65 -16.38
N SER A 93 33.41 -12.82 -16.27
CA SER A 93 32.03 -13.27 -16.05
C SER A 93 31.56 -14.27 -17.12
N ILE A 94 31.87 -14.03 -18.40
CA ILE A 94 31.50 -14.95 -19.49
C ILE A 94 32.21 -16.30 -19.35
N ILE A 95 33.49 -16.31 -18.98
CA ILE A 95 34.27 -17.54 -18.77
C ILE A 95 33.73 -18.31 -17.56
N GLU A 96 33.47 -17.63 -16.45
CA GLU A 96 32.88 -18.25 -15.25
C GLU A 96 31.50 -18.87 -15.53
N ALA A 97 30.70 -18.17 -16.33
CA ALA A 97 29.39 -18.65 -16.77
C ALA A 97 29.50 -19.99 -17.53
N LYS A 98 30.52 -20.09 -18.39
CA LYS A 98 30.81 -21.26 -19.22
C LYS A 98 31.42 -22.41 -18.40
N ASP A 99 32.41 -22.12 -17.57
CA ASP A 99 33.19 -23.13 -16.86
C ASP A 99 32.41 -23.78 -15.71
N THR A 100 31.46 -23.04 -15.11
CA THR A 100 30.68 -23.53 -13.97
C THR A 100 29.27 -23.91 -14.38
N PHE A 101 29.03 -25.19 -14.69
CA PHE A 101 27.68 -25.67 -15.03
C PHE A 101 26.75 -25.71 -13.81
N PHE A 102 25.61 -25.04 -13.91
CA PHE A 102 24.53 -25.19 -12.93
C PHE A 102 23.78 -26.51 -13.17
N ARG A 103 23.59 -27.29 -12.10
CA ARG A 103 22.86 -28.56 -12.11
C ARG A 103 21.72 -28.51 -11.10
N ASP A 104 20.54 -28.96 -11.52
CA ASP A 104 19.38 -29.11 -10.64
C ASP A 104 18.60 -30.36 -11.01
N SER A 105 18.81 -31.44 -10.26
CA SER A 105 18.13 -32.73 -10.46
C SER A 105 16.66 -32.71 -10.03
N THR A 106 16.18 -31.66 -9.37
CA THR A 106 14.76 -31.55 -8.99
C THR A 106 13.87 -31.17 -10.17
N ILE A 107 14.46 -30.65 -11.26
CA ILE A 107 13.77 -30.28 -12.48
C ILE A 107 13.99 -31.38 -13.54
N PRO A 108 12.95 -32.16 -13.91
CA PRO A 108 13.10 -33.26 -14.85
C PRO A 108 13.64 -32.80 -16.21
N GLY A 109 14.71 -33.46 -16.68
CA GLY A 109 15.31 -33.20 -17.98
C GLY A 109 16.13 -31.90 -18.06
N PHE A 110 16.40 -31.21 -16.93
CA PHE A 110 17.10 -29.92 -16.93
C PHE A 110 18.59 -30.04 -17.23
N ASN A 111 19.26 -31.06 -16.68
CA ASN A 111 20.70 -31.24 -16.81
C ASN A 111 21.12 -31.66 -18.22
N GLU A 112 20.18 -32.22 -18.99
CA GLU A 112 20.33 -32.69 -20.36
C GLU A 112 20.10 -31.59 -21.41
N LEU A 113 19.59 -30.42 -21.00
CA LEU A 113 19.34 -29.32 -21.94
C LEU A 113 20.65 -28.70 -22.44
N PRO A 114 20.73 -28.27 -23.70
CA PRO A 114 21.82 -27.43 -24.18
C PRO A 114 21.87 -26.09 -23.42
N THR A 115 23.07 -25.59 -23.15
CA THR A 115 23.30 -24.29 -22.50
C THR A 115 23.40 -23.18 -23.52
N LYS A 116 22.77 -22.05 -23.22
CA LYS A 116 22.99 -20.78 -23.92
C LYS A 116 23.36 -19.70 -22.92
N ILE A 117 24.48 -19.02 -23.16
CA ILE A 117 24.97 -17.93 -22.31
C ILE A 117 24.64 -16.61 -22.97
N VAL A 118 24.08 -15.67 -22.22
CA VAL A 118 23.64 -14.39 -22.75
C VAL A 118 24.19 -13.27 -21.90
N VAL A 119 24.94 -12.37 -22.53
CA VAL A 119 25.29 -11.08 -21.89
C VAL A 119 24.26 -10.05 -22.29
N VAL A 120 23.58 -9.50 -21.31
CA VAL A 120 22.52 -8.52 -21.47
C VAL A 120 23.00 -7.18 -20.95
N HIS A 121 22.94 -6.13 -21.77
CA HIS A 121 23.41 -4.82 -21.35
C HIS A 121 22.61 -3.68 -21.99
N ASN A 122 22.33 -2.63 -21.22
CA ASN A 122 21.52 -1.49 -21.67
C ASN A 122 22.34 -0.37 -22.34
N GLY A 123 23.52 -0.68 -22.85
CA GLY A 123 24.35 0.20 -23.68
C GLY A 123 24.78 -0.45 -24.99
N VAL A 124 25.93 -0.05 -25.52
CA VAL A 124 26.45 -0.51 -26.82
C VAL A 124 27.86 -1.10 -26.71
N LEU A 125 28.21 -1.99 -27.64
CA LEU A 125 29.59 -2.43 -27.85
C LEU A 125 30.37 -1.32 -28.56
N LYS A 126 31.34 -0.71 -27.87
CA LYS A 126 32.17 0.34 -28.47
C LYS A 126 33.04 -0.22 -29.60
N THR A 127 33.22 0.58 -30.65
CA THR A 127 33.95 0.19 -31.85
C THR A 127 35.39 -0.27 -31.57
N ASN A 128 36.06 0.36 -30.61
CA ASN A 128 37.45 0.08 -30.28
C ASN A 128 37.72 -1.29 -29.62
N ILE A 129 36.70 -1.94 -29.05
CA ILE A 129 36.81 -3.28 -28.42
C ILE A 129 36.12 -4.36 -29.25
N ARG A 130 35.38 -3.99 -30.30
CA ARG A 130 34.52 -4.92 -31.07
C ARG A 130 35.28 -6.14 -31.59
N ASP A 131 36.37 -5.95 -32.32
CA ASP A 131 37.10 -7.07 -32.92
C ASP A 131 37.69 -8.01 -31.87
N THR A 132 38.15 -7.44 -30.74
CA THR A 132 38.66 -8.21 -29.60
C THR A 132 37.55 -9.03 -28.94
N PHE A 133 36.36 -8.45 -28.76
CA PHE A 133 35.20 -9.11 -28.16
C PHE A 133 34.68 -10.23 -29.06
N GLU A 134 34.41 -9.97 -30.33
CA GLU A 134 33.94 -10.96 -31.30
C GLU A 134 34.97 -12.08 -31.52
N GLY A 135 36.26 -11.72 -31.57
CA GLY A 135 37.36 -12.68 -31.63
C GLY A 135 37.48 -13.56 -30.38
N PHE A 136 37.03 -13.08 -29.22
CA PHE A 136 36.94 -13.90 -28.01
C PHE A 136 35.74 -14.85 -28.06
N ILE A 137 34.55 -14.36 -28.41
CA ILE A 137 33.34 -15.20 -28.50
C ILE A 137 33.52 -16.33 -29.51
N SER A 138 34.03 -16.04 -30.71
CA SER A 138 34.25 -17.04 -31.76
C SER A 138 35.28 -18.12 -31.41
N ARG A 139 36.24 -17.83 -30.52
CA ARG A 139 37.18 -18.85 -30.02
C ARG A 139 36.58 -19.71 -28.92
N GLU A 140 35.77 -19.11 -28.05
CA GLU A 140 35.29 -19.78 -26.84
C GLU A 140 33.96 -20.50 -27.02
N PHE A 141 33.10 -20.06 -27.93
CA PHE A 141 31.74 -20.58 -28.07
C PHE A 141 31.49 -21.12 -29.46
N LYS A 142 30.72 -22.20 -29.57
CA LYS A 142 30.20 -22.66 -30.86
C LYS A 142 29.03 -21.78 -31.29
N ASP A 143 28.69 -21.88 -32.57
CA ASP A 143 27.48 -21.26 -33.11
C ASP A 143 26.25 -21.63 -32.24
N ASP A 144 25.47 -20.62 -31.88
CA ASP A 144 24.30 -20.69 -30.99
C ASP A 144 24.56 -21.01 -29.49
N GLU A 145 25.79 -21.08 -28.99
CA GLU A 145 26.06 -21.23 -27.54
C GLU A 145 26.08 -19.89 -26.77
N PHE A 146 26.24 -18.76 -27.49
CA PHE A 146 26.35 -17.42 -26.91
C PHE A 146 25.46 -16.40 -27.64
N GLU A 147 24.83 -15.49 -26.88
CA GLU A 147 24.14 -14.32 -27.43
C GLU A 147 24.53 -13.02 -26.69
N ARG A 148 24.47 -11.89 -27.40
CA ARG A 148 24.61 -10.55 -26.82
C ARG A 148 23.32 -9.78 -27.02
N TRP A 149 22.67 -9.38 -25.94
CA TRP A 149 21.44 -8.61 -25.94
C TRP A 149 21.76 -7.18 -25.52
N ASP A 150 21.96 -6.31 -26.51
CA ASP A 150 22.29 -4.90 -26.28
C ASP A 150 21.05 -4.01 -26.19
N ILE A 151 21.25 -2.70 -25.99
CA ILE A 151 20.12 -1.76 -25.86
C ILE A 151 19.16 -1.82 -27.04
N TYR A 152 19.61 -2.13 -28.26
CA TYR A 152 18.74 -2.19 -29.43
C TYR A 152 17.85 -3.43 -29.36
N TYR A 153 18.44 -4.60 -29.12
CA TYR A 153 17.67 -5.83 -28.95
C TYR A 153 16.74 -5.74 -27.74
N LEU A 154 17.23 -5.22 -26.61
CA LEU A 154 16.43 -4.96 -25.42
C LEU A 154 15.25 -4.04 -25.73
N THR A 155 15.47 -2.95 -26.48
CA THR A 155 14.39 -2.05 -26.91
C THR A 155 13.32 -2.82 -27.67
N ASP A 156 13.71 -3.70 -28.59
CA ASP A 156 12.76 -4.47 -29.40
C ASP A 156 11.95 -5.44 -28.53
N ILE A 157 12.59 -6.22 -27.67
CA ILE A 157 11.89 -7.20 -26.83
C ILE A 157 11.08 -6.56 -25.70
N PHE A 158 11.57 -5.48 -25.07
CA PHE A 158 10.79 -4.70 -24.11
C PHE A 158 9.59 -4.06 -24.80
N SER A 159 9.80 -3.46 -25.98
CA SER A 159 8.70 -2.91 -26.78
C SER A 159 7.70 -4.00 -27.13
N GLN A 160 8.13 -5.17 -27.60
CA GLN A 160 7.25 -6.23 -28.05
C GLN A 160 6.46 -6.88 -26.90
N TYR A 161 7.15 -7.27 -25.82
CA TYR A 161 6.60 -8.17 -24.80
C TYR A 161 6.21 -7.47 -23.51
N LEU A 162 6.88 -6.38 -23.11
CA LEU A 162 6.54 -5.68 -21.87
C LEU A 162 5.59 -4.51 -22.13
N PHE A 163 5.94 -3.70 -23.12
CA PHE A 163 5.30 -2.42 -23.36
C PHE A 163 4.12 -2.55 -24.33
N ASN A 164 4.28 -3.02 -25.57
CA ASN A 164 3.16 -3.20 -26.50
C ASN A 164 2.11 -4.20 -25.99
N GLU A 165 2.55 -5.26 -25.28
CA GLU A 165 1.61 -6.24 -24.75
C GLU A 165 0.92 -5.78 -23.46
N TYR A 166 1.48 -4.90 -22.62
CA TYR A 166 0.88 -4.58 -21.31
C TYR A 166 0.74 -3.08 -20.98
N LEU A 167 1.75 -2.24 -21.23
CA LEU A 167 1.81 -0.85 -20.72
C LEU A 167 1.63 0.27 -21.76
N LEU A 168 2.07 0.05 -23.00
CA LEU A 168 2.20 1.04 -24.07
C LEU A 168 1.43 0.66 -25.34
N SER A 169 0.26 0.03 -25.22
CA SER A 169 -0.61 -0.12 -26.40
C SER A 169 -1.09 1.24 -26.96
N ASP A 170 -0.94 2.33 -26.19
CA ASP A 170 -1.43 3.68 -26.51
C ASP A 170 -0.54 4.77 -25.90
N ASP A 171 -0.44 5.91 -26.60
CA ASP A 171 0.38 7.06 -26.21
C ASP A 171 -0.04 7.71 -24.88
N ALA A 172 -1.33 7.62 -24.53
CA ALA A 172 -1.86 8.21 -23.30
C ALA A 172 -1.25 7.55 -22.07
N SER A 173 -1.21 6.21 -22.04
CA SER A 173 -0.60 5.44 -20.96
C SER A 173 0.90 5.72 -20.83
N ASN A 174 1.60 5.86 -21.95
CA ASN A 174 3.03 6.15 -21.97
C ASN A 174 3.32 7.49 -21.32
N ARG A 175 2.54 8.51 -21.70
CA ARG A 175 2.67 9.86 -21.18
C ARG A 175 2.40 9.91 -19.68
N LEU A 176 1.36 9.21 -19.21
CA LEU A 176 1.02 9.17 -17.78
C LEU A 176 2.05 8.40 -16.96
N LEU A 177 2.60 7.30 -17.48
CA LEU A 177 3.69 6.57 -16.81
C LEU A 177 4.94 7.44 -16.67
N LYS A 178 5.33 8.16 -17.73
CA LYS A 178 6.47 9.10 -17.67
C LYS A 178 6.27 10.19 -16.63
N LYS A 179 5.09 10.82 -16.61
CA LYS A 179 4.77 11.86 -15.63
C LYS A 179 4.75 11.29 -14.21
N THR A 180 4.15 10.11 -14.02
CA THR A 180 4.17 9.42 -12.73
C THR A 180 5.59 9.27 -12.22
N LEU A 181 6.51 8.76 -13.05
CA LEU A 181 7.91 8.57 -12.66
C LEU A 181 8.64 9.89 -12.42
N ALA A 182 8.39 10.91 -13.25
CA ALA A 182 9.02 12.22 -13.12
C ALA A 182 8.63 12.93 -11.81
N PHE A 183 7.38 12.77 -11.37
CA PHE A 183 6.86 13.41 -10.17
C PHE A 183 6.86 12.51 -8.93
N LEU A 184 7.33 11.25 -9.03
CA LEU A 184 7.08 10.23 -8.01
C LEU A 184 7.55 10.64 -6.61
N ASP A 185 8.70 11.28 -6.50
CA ASP A 185 9.27 11.74 -5.22
C ASP A 185 9.10 13.25 -5.00
N SER A 186 8.20 13.89 -5.76
CA SER A 186 7.88 15.30 -5.51
C SER A 186 7.15 15.43 -4.17
N PRO A 187 7.52 16.43 -3.34
CA PRO A 187 6.74 16.75 -2.13
C PRO A 187 5.29 17.02 -2.48
N ASP A 188 4.38 16.64 -1.58
CA ASP A 188 2.93 16.88 -1.68
C ASP A 188 2.27 16.33 -2.96
N ASN A 189 2.88 15.33 -3.61
CA ASN A 189 2.32 14.71 -4.80
C ASN A 189 1.10 13.84 -4.47
N GLU A 190 -0.05 14.16 -5.06
CA GLU A 190 -1.29 13.37 -4.96
C GLU A 190 -1.33 12.15 -5.90
N TYR A 191 -0.28 11.93 -6.69
CA TYR A 191 -0.10 10.85 -7.65
C TYR A 191 -1.21 10.79 -8.71
N LEU A 192 -1.72 11.95 -9.14
CA LEU A 192 -2.85 12.05 -10.06
C LEU A 192 -2.58 11.31 -11.38
N GLU A 193 -1.37 11.43 -11.94
CA GLU A 193 -1.02 10.73 -13.17
C GLU A 193 -0.98 9.20 -13.02
N PHE A 194 -0.58 8.70 -11.84
CA PHE A 194 -0.64 7.27 -11.58
C PHE A 194 -2.08 6.80 -11.43
N LYS A 195 -2.91 7.58 -10.73
CA LYS A 195 -4.34 7.28 -10.56
C LYS A 195 -5.06 7.24 -11.90
N GLU A 196 -4.79 8.21 -12.77
CA GLU A 196 -5.31 8.24 -14.13
C GLU A 196 -4.78 7.04 -14.94
N LEU A 197 -3.47 6.76 -14.87
CA LEU A 197 -2.84 5.63 -15.57
C LEU A 197 -3.49 4.29 -15.21
N VAL A 198 -3.77 4.06 -13.93
CA VAL A 198 -4.47 2.87 -13.44
C VAL A 198 -5.90 2.85 -13.97
N THR A 199 -6.61 3.97 -13.88
CA THR A 199 -8.02 4.08 -14.30
C THR A 199 -8.21 3.75 -15.78
N ILE A 200 -7.35 4.28 -16.66
CA ILE A 200 -7.45 4.01 -18.10
C ILE A 200 -7.14 2.55 -18.48
N GLN A 201 -6.54 1.73 -17.60
CA GLN A 201 -6.35 0.31 -17.93
C GLN A 201 -7.66 -0.46 -17.90
N PHE A 202 -8.61 -0.05 -17.04
CA PHE A 202 -9.92 -0.70 -16.95
C PHE A 202 -10.80 -0.40 -18.17
N SER A 203 -10.73 0.81 -18.73
CA SER A 203 -11.51 1.21 -19.91
C SER A 203 -11.08 0.49 -21.19
N LYS A 204 -9.90 -0.12 -21.23
CA LYS A 204 -9.38 -0.90 -22.37
C LYS A 204 -9.89 -2.33 -22.43
N ILE A 205 -10.71 -2.75 -21.46
CA ILE A 205 -11.23 -4.11 -21.40
C ILE A 205 -12.57 -4.15 -22.13
N GLU A 206 -12.53 -4.51 -23.40
CA GLU A 206 -13.74 -4.65 -24.23
C GLU A 206 -14.58 -5.89 -23.87
N ASN A 207 -13.94 -6.95 -23.34
CA ASN A 207 -14.63 -8.17 -22.93
C ASN A 207 -13.84 -8.92 -21.85
N ILE A 208 -14.55 -9.45 -20.85
CA ILE A 208 -14.00 -10.27 -19.75
C ILE A 208 -13.70 -11.70 -20.26
N LYS A 209 -12.98 -11.81 -21.37
CA LYS A 209 -12.35 -13.07 -21.81
C LYS A 209 -11.04 -13.26 -21.06
N SER A 210 -10.65 -14.52 -20.84
CA SER A 210 -9.51 -14.89 -19.99
C SER A 210 -8.18 -14.23 -20.37
N ARG A 211 -7.93 -13.92 -21.66
CA ARG A 211 -6.69 -13.29 -22.12
C ARG A 211 -6.61 -11.79 -21.79
N ALA A 212 -7.66 -11.01 -22.09
CA ALA A 212 -7.72 -9.59 -21.77
C ALA A 212 -7.67 -9.36 -20.25
N PHE A 213 -8.37 -10.21 -19.51
CA PHE A 213 -8.34 -10.23 -18.05
C PHE A 213 -6.93 -10.47 -17.48
N LYS A 214 -6.22 -11.50 -17.96
CA LYS A 214 -4.83 -11.78 -17.54
C LYS A 214 -3.90 -10.60 -17.84
N LYS A 215 -4.10 -9.97 -19.01
CA LYS A 215 -3.35 -8.79 -19.42
C LYS A 215 -3.57 -7.62 -18.47
N LEU A 216 -4.81 -7.27 -18.10
CA LEU A 216 -5.08 -6.23 -17.10
C LEU A 216 -4.31 -6.47 -15.80
N PHE A 217 -4.47 -7.64 -15.18
CA PHE A 217 -3.83 -7.90 -13.89
C PHE A 217 -2.31 -7.93 -14.00
N ALA A 218 -1.76 -8.37 -15.14
CA ALA A 218 -0.32 -8.26 -15.38
C ALA A 218 0.12 -6.79 -15.49
N THR A 219 -0.61 -5.94 -16.21
CA THR A 219 -0.36 -4.51 -16.30
C THR A 219 -0.42 -3.83 -14.93
N LEU A 220 -1.46 -4.08 -14.13
CA LEU A 220 -1.60 -3.51 -12.79
C LEU A 220 -0.47 -3.97 -11.86
N ASN A 221 -0.10 -5.26 -11.91
CA ASN A 221 1.05 -5.77 -11.15
C ASN A 221 2.34 -5.05 -11.56
N LEU A 222 2.54 -4.83 -12.86
CA LEU A 222 3.72 -4.16 -13.39
C LEU A 222 3.78 -2.68 -12.97
N LEU A 223 2.66 -1.97 -13.01
CA LEU A 223 2.57 -0.59 -12.50
C LEU A 223 2.94 -0.50 -11.02
N ASN A 224 2.36 -1.37 -10.19
CA ASN A 224 2.67 -1.45 -8.75
C ASN A 224 4.16 -1.76 -8.50
N SER A 225 4.71 -2.67 -9.32
CA SER A 225 6.10 -3.13 -9.25
C SER A 225 7.10 -2.03 -9.62
N ILE A 226 6.82 -1.28 -10.68
CA ILE A 226 7.65 -0.15 -11.12
C ILE A 226 7.69 0.91 -10.01
N VAL A 227 6.54 1.36 -9.52
CA VAL A 227 6.50 2.38 -8.46
C VAL A 227 7.24 1.90 -7.21
N PHE A 228 7.04 0.64 -6.81
CA PHE A 228 7.75 0.09 -5.65
C PHE A 228 9.27 0.08 -5.82
N HIS A 229 9.76 -0.24 -7.02
CA HIS A 229 11.18 -0.22 -7.30
C HIS A 229 11.75 1.20 -7.17
N TYR A 230 11.19 2.19 -7.88
CA TYR A 230 11.68 3.57 -7.81
C TYR A 230 11.65 4.13 -6.38
N SER A 231 10.58 3.87 -5.64
CA SER A 231 10.49 4.22 -4.21
C SER A 231 11.57 3.56 -3.34
N LYS A 232 12.04 2.36 -3.69
CA LYS A 232 13.16 1.71 -2.98
C LYS A 232 14.49 2.36 -3.31
N GLU A 233 14.76 2.59 -4.60
CA GLU A 233 16.01 3.22 -5.06
C GLU A 233 16.18 4.62 -4.47
N ASN A 234 15.10 5.41 -4.46
CA ASN A 234 15.11 6.75 -3.88
C ASN A 234 15.03 6.76 -2.35
N ASN A 235 15.03 5.56 -1.73
CA ASN A 235 14.92 5.37 -0.29
C ASN A 235 13.70 6.12 0.32
N TYR A 236 12.61 6.23 -0.45
CA TYR A 236 11.38 6.91 -0.06
C TYR A 236 10.16 6.07 -0.46
N LEU A 237 9.58 5.37 0.53
CA LEU A 237 8.57 4.33 0.30
C LEU A 237 7.12 4.83 0.32
N VAL A 238 6.89 6.10 0.64
CA VAL A 238 5.54 6.68 0.69
C VAL A 238 4.84 6.64 -0.68
N PRO A 239 5.48 6.94 -1.82
CA PRO A 239 4.82 6.88 -3.13
C PRO A 239 4.30 5.49 -3.45
N ALA A 240 5.12 4.45 -3.25
CA ALA A 240 4.69 3.07 -3.42
C ALA A 240 3.52 2.69 -2.50
N LYS A 241 3.57 3.10 -1.23
CA LYS A 241 2.48 2.87 -0.27
C LYS A 241 1.18 3.50 -0.78
N GLU A 242 1.18 4.79 -1.09
CA GLU A 242 -0.03 5.52 -1.51
C GLU A 242 -0.58 5.09 -2.88
N CYS A 243 0.30 4.91 -3.88
CA CYS A 243 -0.09 4.38 -5.19
C CYS A 243 -0.72 2.99 -5.07
N SER A 244 -0.16 2.12 -4.22
CA SER A 244 -0.70 0.77 -4.03
C SER A 244 -2.09 0.78 -3.39
N LYS A 245 -2.37 1.70 -2.44
CA LYS A 245 -3.71 1.85 -1.83
C LYS A 245 -4.75 2.14 -2.91
N PHE A 246 -4.51 3.15 -3.75
CA PHE A 246 -5.41 3.50 -4.84
C PHE A 246 -5.59 2.35 -5.83
N LEU A 247 -4.49 1.70 -6.24
CA LEU A 247 -4.55 0.60 -7.21
C LEU A 247 -5.44 -0.53 -6.70
N ILE A 248 -5.31 -0.90 -5.42
CA ILE A 248 -6.11 -1.96 -4.80
C ILE A 248 -7.59 -1.57 -4.74
N LEU A 249 -7.90 -0.38 -4.22
CA LEU A 249 -9.28 0.10 -4.10
C LEU A 249 -9.97 0.22 -5.45
N LYS A 250 -9.30 0.85 -6.43
CA LYS A 250 -9.86 1.02 -7.78
C LYS A 250 -10.07 -0.33 -8.48
N THR A 251 -9.15 -1.28 -8.30
CA THR A 251 -9.31 -2.63 -8.87
C THR A 251 -10.50 -3.35 -8.23
N TRP A 252 -10.67 -3.26 -6.91
CA TRP A 252 -11.77 -3.93 -6.24
C TRP A 252 -13.13 -3.31 -6.56
N HIS A 253 -13.23 -1.98 -6.59
CA HIS A 253 -14.40 -1.28 -7.08
C HIS A 253 -14.80 -1.75 -8.49
N TRP A 254 -13.85 -1.84 -9.43
CA TRP A 254 -14.11 -2.34 -10.78
C TRP A 254 -14.60 -3.80 -10.78
N ILE A 255 -14.07 -4.65 -9.90
CA ILE A 255 -14.53 -6.04 -9.73
C ILE A 255 -16.00 -6.09 -9.29
N LEU A 256 -16.39 -5.25 -8.32
CA LEU A 256 -17.77 -5.18 -7.81
C LEU A 256 -18.72 -4.60 -8.86
N GLU A 257 -18.36 -3.48 -9.48
CA GLU A 257 -19.15 -2.82 -10.54
C GLU A 257 -19.47 -3.78 -11.70
N ASN A 258 -18.55 -4.70 -12.02
CA ASN A 258 -18.71 -5.66 -13.11
C ASN A 258 -19.22 -7.04 -12.64
N ASN A 259 -19.61 -7.19 -11.37
CA ASN A 259 -20.08 -8.44 -10.77
C ASN A 259 -19.10 -9.62 -10.96
N LEU A 260 -17.80 -9.39 -10.71
CA LEU A 260 -16.72 -10.34 -10.95
C LEU A 260 -16.17 -11.03 -9.69
N GLN A 261 -16.62 -10.63 -8.52
CA GLN A 261 -16.20 -11.13 -7.20
C GLN A 261 -16.43 -12.64 -7.03
N GLY A 262 -17.44 -13.22 -7.69
CA GLY A 262 -17.67 -14.67 -7.70
C GLY A 262 -16.71 -15.48 -8.60
N LYS A 263 -15.94 -14.84 -9.48
CA LYS A 263 -15.07 -15.54 -10.44
C LYS A 263 -13.71 -15.88 -9.81
N LYS A 264 -13.46 -17.16 -9.51
CA LYS A 264 -12.20 -17.63 -8.90
C LYS A 264 -10.91 -17.11 -9.56
N PRO A 265 -10.77 -17.07 -10.91
CA PRO A 265 -9.58 -16.49 -11.55
C PRO A 265 -9.39 -15.00 -11.26
N VAL A 266 -10.49 -14.26 -11.08
CA VAL A 266 -10.49 -12.83 -10.76
C VAL A 266 -9.97 -12.58 -9.37
N VAL A 267 -10.57 -13.25 -8.39
CA VAL A 267 -10.14 -13.17 -6.99
C VAL A 267 -8.69 -13.64 -6.83
N LYS A 268 -8.25 -14.66 -7.58
CA LYS A 268 -6.85 -15.10 -7.58
C LYS A 268 -5.90 -14.03 -8.13
N GLY A 269 -6.28 -13.35 -9.21
CA GLY A 269 -5.53 -12.22 -9.76
C GLY A 269 -5.43 -11.06 -8.78
N PHE A 270 -6.54 -10.73 -8.12
CA PHE A 270 -6.60 -9.67 -7.11
C PHE A 270 -5.75 -9.98 -5.88
N LYS A 271 -5.82 -11.23 -5.36
CA LYS A 271 -4.96 -11.67 -4.24
C LYS A 271 -3.46 -11.57 -4.57
N LYS A 272 -3.06 -11.66 -5.84
CA LYS A 272 -1.67 -11.39 -6.25
C LYS A 272 -1.30 -9.91 -6.10
N LEU A 273 -2.20 -8.99 -6.48
CA LEU A 273 -1.99 -7.55 -6.25
C LEU A 273 -1.88 -7.24 -4.76
N LEU A 274 -2.76 -7.84 -3.92
CA LEU A 274 -2.69 -7.69 -2.46
C LEU A 274 -1.37 -8.20 -1.89
N LYS A 275 -0.83 -9.31 -2.40
CA LYS A 275 0.49 -9.78 -2.01
C LYS A 275 1.58 -8.74 -2.35
N GLY A 276 1.51 -8.13 -3.53
CA GLY A 276 2.43 -7.05 -3.92
C GLY A 276 2.30 -5.83 -2.99
N GLN A 277 1.08 -5.44 -2.62
CA GLN A 277 0.87 -4.37 -1.63
C GLN A 277 1.45 -4.75 -0.26
N PHE A 278 1.27 -5.99 0.19
CA PHE A 278 1.87 -6.46 1.43
C PHE A 278 3.39 -6.27 1.41
N GLU A 279 4.06 -6.64 0.31
CA GLU A 279 5.52 -6.50 0.18
C GLU A 279 5.97 -5.02 0.28
N ILE A 280 5.16 -4.08 -0.22
CA ILE A 280 5.38 -2.64 -0.10
C ILE A 280 5.30 -2.20 1.36
N PHE A 281 4.18 -2.50 2.03
CA PHE A 281 3.99 -2.12 3.44
C PHE A 281 4.99 -2.82 4.37
N ASP A 282 5.33 -4.09 4.09
CA ASP A 282 6.34 -4.84 4.83
C ASP A 282 7.70 -4.15 4.76
N LYS A 283 8.10 -3.69 3.56
CA LYS A 283 9.36 -2.94 3.42
C LYS A 283 9.28 -1.57 4.10
N TYR A 284 8.14 -0.89 4.03
CA TYR A 284 7.92 0.38 4.73
C TYR A 284 8.09 0.22 6.24
N PHE A 285 7.40 -0.75 6.85
CA PHE A 285 7.46 -0.96 8.30
C PHE A 285 8.78 -1.58 8.77
N GLN A 286 9.44 -2.42 7.97
CA GLN A 286 10.82 -2.85 8.27
C GLN A 286 11.77 -1.66 8.39
N LYS A 287 11.55 -0.60 7.62
CA LYS A 287 12.37 0.61 7.66
C LYS A 287 11.97 1.56 8.80
N THR A 288 10.68 1.75 9.03
CA THR A 288 10.19 2.84 9.91
C THR A 288 9.87 2.38 11.33
N PHE A 289 9.40 1.14 11.53
CA PHE A 289 8.80 0.71 12.79
C PHE A 289 9.78 0.67 13.96
N ALA A 290 11.04 0.27 13.70
CA ALA A 290 12.07 0.25 14.73
C ALA A 290 12.34 1.63 15.35
N ILE A 291 12.16 2.70 14.56
CA ILE A 291 12.27 4.08 15.03
C ILE A 291 10.94 4.53 15.62
N ALA A 292 9.82 4.32 14.92
CA ALA A 292 8.50 4.77 15.35
C ALA A 292 8.14 4.30 16.76
N LYS A 293 8.54 3.08 17.15
CA LYS A 293 8.20 2.48 18.44
C LYS A 293 9.04 2.95 19.63
N ILE A 294 10.10 3.74 19.42
CA ILE A 294 10.88 4.31 20.54
C ILE A 294 10.16 5.56 21.07
N GLU A 295 10.56 6.02 22.26
CA GLU A 295 9.99 7.23 22.87
C GLU A 295 10.06 8.44 21.91
N ASN A 296 8.90 9.00 21.59
CA ASN A 296 8.69 10.08 20.62
C ASN A 296 9.29 9.80 19.23
N GLY A 297 9.38 8.54 18.81
CA GLY A 297 9.97 8.14 17.53
C GLY A 297 9.26 8.68 16.28
N LEU A 298 8.01 9.14 16.40
CA LEU A 298 7.26 9.79 15.32
C LEU A 298 7.32 11.33 15.37
N PHE A 299 7.94 11.91 16.39
CA PHE A 299 8.22 13.34 16.49
C PHE A 299 9.43 13.70 15.62
N SER A 300 9.37 14.86 14.96
CA SER A 300 10.46 15.37 14.12
C SER A 300 11.06 16.62 14.75
N GLU A 301 12.31 16.54 15.21
CA GLU A 301 13.02 17.70 15.78
C GLU A 301 13.16 18.86 14.77
N TYR A 302 13.19 18.54 13.47
CA TYR A 302 13.23 19.54 12.39
C TYR A 302 11.89 20.23 12.14
N GLY A 303 10.77 19.70 12.67
CA GLY A 303 9.44 20.27 12.48
C GLY A 303 9.18 21.51 13.34
N ALA A 304 10.00 21.79 14.35
CA ALA A 304 9.87 22.97 15.22
C ALA A 304 8.42 23.21 15.72
N PHE A 305 7.84 24.39 15.49
CA PHE A 305 6.48 24.72 15.92
C PHE A 305 5.40 23.88 15.24
N TYR A 306 5.64 23.40 14.01
CA TYR A 306 4.69 22.58 13.28
C TYR A 306 4.40 21.27 14.00
N GLU A 307 5.33 20.75 14.79
CA GLU A 307 5.16 19.50 15.53
C GLU A 307 4.01 19.49 16.54
N LYS A 308 3.49 20.66 16.93
CA LYS A 308 2.24 20.71 17.71
C LYS A 308 1.07 20.06 16.98
N ILE A 309 1.10 20.09 15.64
CA ILE A 309 0.10 19.54 14.72
C ILE A 309 0.67 18.33 13.95
N GLY A 310 1.87 18.48 13.37
CA GLY A 310 2.49 17.45 12.55
C GLY A 310 2.74 16.13 13.28
N TYR A 311 3.08 16.18 14.56
CA TYR A 311 3.28 14.97 15.36
C TYR A 311 2.00 14.16 15.54
N PRO A 312 0.88 14.72 16.06
CA PRO A 312 -0.37 13.97 16.13
C PRO A 312 -0.86 13.51 14.75
N LEU A 313 -0.76 14.33 13.70
CA LEU A 313 -1.13 13.91 12.34
C LEU A 313 -0.38 12.66 11.89
N ARG A 314 0.97 12.68 12.00
CA ARG A 314 1.78 11.52 11.65
C ARG A 314 1.47 10.31 12.52
N CYS A 315 1.17 10.50 13.81
CA CYS A 315 0.72 9.42 14.68
C CYS A 315 -0.56 8.77 14.13
N PHE A 316 -1.63 9.52 13.87
CA PHE A 316 -2.88 8.92 13.40
C PHE A 316 -2.76 8.30 12.00
N GLU A 317 -2.00 8.90 11.08
CA GLU A 317 -1.70 8.29 9.78
C GLU A 317 -0.92 6.96 9.93
N TYR A 318 0.08 6.94 10.80
CA TYR A 318 0.88 5.75 11.06
C TYR A 318 0.06 4.65 11.75
N LEU A 319 -0.85 5.04 12.66
CA LEU A 319 -1.78 4.13 13.34
C LEU A 319 -2.67 3.40 12.34
N ASP A 320 -3.26 4.17 11.43
CA ASP A 320 -4.14 3.66 10.39
C ASP A 320 -3.40 2.65 9.49
N ASP A 321 -2.20 3.03 9.03
CA ASP A 321 -1.38 2.18 8.17
C ASP A 321 -0.89 0.90 8.86
N ILE A 322 -0.52 0.95 10.16
CA ILE A 322 -0.02 -0.23 10.86
C ILE A 322 -1.15 -1.22 11.16
N ILE A 323 -2.34 -0.73 11.49
CA ILE A 323 -3.53 -1.57 11.67
C ILE A 323 -3.90 -2.21 10.33
N TYR A 324 -3.93 -1.42 9.25
CA TYR A 324 -4.18 -1.94 7.91
C TYR A 324 -3.14 -3.01 7.53
N TYR A 325 -1.86 -2.78 7.74
CA TYR A 325 -0.81 -3.75 7.47
C TYR A 325 -0.98 -5.05 8.27
N CYS A 326 -1.38 -4.95 9.54
CA CYS A 326 -1.68 -6.14 10.35
C CYS A 326 -2.83 -6.95 9.76
N ARG A 327 -3.93 -6.29 9.36
CA ARG A 327 -5.07 -6.93 8.69
C ARG A 327 -4.65 -7.53 7.35
N LEU A 328 -3.93 -6.79 6.52
CA LEU A 328 -3.42 -7.24 5.22
C LEU A 328 -2.53 -8.48 5.35
N ARG A 329 -1.60 -8.49 6.31
CA ARG A 329 -0.74 -9.64 6.61
C ARG A 329 -1.55 -10.88 6.98
N ASN A 330 -2.59 -10.70 7.78
CA ASN A 330 -3.48 -11.78 8.23
C ASN A 330 -4.37 -12.30 7.09
N THR A 331 -4.74 -11.43 6.13
CA THR A 331 -5.47 -11.81 4.91
C THR A 331 -4.59 -12.54 3.89
N VAL A 332 -3.36 -12.07 3.66
CA VAL A 332 -2.46 -12.62 2.64
C VAL A 332 -1.85 -13.95 3.09
N TYR A 333 -1.51 -14.09 4.38
CA TYR A 333 -0.85 -15.27 4.92
C TYR A 333 -1.73 -16.00 5.92
N ASN A 334 -2.24 -17.16 5.50
CA ASN A 334 -2.92 -18.07 6.41
C ASN A 334 -1.92 -18.69 7.41
N SER A 335 -2.30 -18.78 8.68
CA SER A 335 -1.49 -19.40 9.72
C SER A 335 -2.38 -20.11 10.74
N ASN A 336 -2.02 -21.35 11.09
CA ASN A 336 -2.66 -22.09 12.17
C ASN A 336 -2.43 -21.47 13.56
N LYS A 337 -1.59 -20.43 13.67
CA LYS A 337 -1.28 -19.70 14.90
C LYS A 337 -1.72 -18.23 14.80
N ILE A 338 -2.83 -17.97 14.10
CA ILE A 338 -3.30 -16.61 13.83
C ILE A 338 -3.53 -15.80 15.11
N GLU A 339 -4.07 -16.41 16.16
CA GLU A 339 -4.29 -15.78 17.47
C GLU A 339 -2.98 -15.26 18.07
N ARG A 340 -1.93 -16.09 18.09
CA ARG A 340 -0.59 -15.69 18.57
C ARG A 340 0.00 -14.55 17.74
N ILE A 341 -0.25 -14.54 16.43
CA ILE A 341 0.21 -13.46 15.54
C ILE A 341 -0.53 -12.17 15.86
N LYS A 342 -1.86 -12.20 15.97
CA LYS A 342 -2.68 -11.04 16.36
C LYS A 342 -2.27 -10.49 17.72
N ASN A 343 -2.08 -11.34 18.72
CA ASN A 343 -1.61 -10.92 20.05
C ASN A 343 -0.25 -10.22 20.00
N LYS A 344 0.69 -10.73 19.20
CA LYS A 344 1.99 -10.06 18.99
C LYS A 344 1.84 -8.72 18.27
N GLN A 345 0.94 -8.63 17.27
CA GLN A 345 0.64 -7.38 16.59
C GLN A 345 0.07 -6.34 17.56
N LYS A 346 -0.92 -6.73 18.38
CA LYS A 346 -1.48 -5.89 19.44
C LYS A 346 -0.39 -5.41 20.40
N ASP A 347 0.48 -6.29 20.89
CA ASP A 347 1.56 -5.91 21.81
C ASP A 347 2.54 -4.89 21.22
N LEU A 348 2.85 -4.99 19.92
CA LEU A 348 3.69 -4.03 19.22
C LEU A 348 2.99 -2.68 19.00
N ILE A 349 1.67 -2.69 18.76
CA ILE A 349 0.86 -1.47 18.64
C ILE A 349 0.75 -0.77 20.00
N ILE A 350 0.60 -1.52 21.10
CA ILE A 350 0.65 -0.98 22.46
C ILE A 350 2.00 -0.29 22.70
N GLU A 351 3.12 -0.97 22.43
CA GLU A 351 4.47 -0.40 22.58
C GLU A 351 4.64 0.89 21.76
N LEU A 352 4.14 0.90 20.52
CA LEU A 352 4.16 2.08 19.65
C LEU A 352 3.37 3.26 20.26
N ILE A 353 2.16 3.00 20.75
CA ILE A 353 1.26 4.04 21.26
C ILE A 353 1.75 4.59 22.60
N GLU A 354 2.17 3.73 23.52
CA GLU A 354 2.69 4.14 24.83
C GLU A 354 3.94 5.03 24.72
N ASN A 355 4.75 4.81 23.69
CA ASN A 355 5.95 5.62 23.45
C ASN A 355 5.69 6.93 22.70
N ASN A 356 4.48 7.17 22.17
CA ASN A 356 4.20 8.38 21.39
C ASN A 356 2.87 9.02 21.81
N ASN A 357 2.92 10.07 22.63
CA ASN A 357 1.70 10.72 23.13
C ASN A 357 0.82 11.37 22.04
N GLY A 358 1.35 11.58 20.82
CA GLY A 358 0.60 12.11 19.68
C GLY A 358 -0.62 11.27 19.28
N PHE A 359 -0.62 9.96 19.54
CA PHE A 359 -1.77 9.08 19.26
C PHE A 359 -3.02 9.39 20.09
N SER A 360 -2.90 10.17 21.17
CA SER A 360 -4.00 10.53 22.06
C SER A 360 -4.41 12.00 21.92
N ARG A 361 -3.92 12.69 20.89
CA ARG A 361 -4.10 14.13 20.67
C ARG A 361 -4.78 14.40 19.32
N PRO A 362 -6.05 14.02 19.14
CA PRO A 362 -6.75 14.24 17.88
C PRO A 362 -6.82 15.73 17.55
N VAL A 363 -6.53 16.06 16.29
CA VAL A 363 -6.60 17.44 15.76
C VAL A 363 -7.65 17.57 14.65
N PHE A 364 -7.99 16.48 13.99
CA PHE A 364 -9.11 16.37 13.07
C PHE A 364 -10.20 15.48 13.64
N ASP A 365 -11.44 15.77 13.29
CA ASP A 365 -12.57 14.97 13.69
C ASP A 365 -12.52 13.57 13.03
N ASN A 366 -12.03 13.47 11.78
CA ASN A 366 -11.81 12.18 11.10
C ASN A 366 -10.74 11.28 11.74
N HIS A 367 -10.03 11.75 12.78
CA HIS A 367 -9.20 10.87 13.59
C HIS A 367 -10.05 9.82 14.33
N SER A 368 -11.39 9.99 14.36
CA SER A 368 -12.36 8.92 14.62
C SER A 368 -12.05 7.63 13.86
N ILE A 369 -11.68 7.70 12.58
CA ILE A 369 -11.45 6.54 11.71
C ILE A 369 -10.32 5.65 12.27
N PRO A 370 -9.07 6.12 12.43
CA PRO A 370 -8.01 5.31 13.00
C PRO A 370 -8.26 4.91 14.46
N ILE A 371 -8.94 5.75 15.26
CA ILE A 371 -9.32 5.43 16.64
C ILE A 371 -10.27 4.21 16.67
N ILE A 372 -11.29 4.21 15.82
CA ILE A 372 -12.27 3.12 15.77
C ILE A 372 -11.67 1.88 15.10
N GLN A 373 -10.78 2.03 14.12
CA GLN A 373 -10.03 0.88 13.61
C GLN A 373 -9.17 0.22 14.68
N LEU A 374 -8.52 0.99 15.55
CA LEU A 374 -7.74 0.48 16.68
C LEU A 374 -8.67 -0.30 17.62
N PHE A 375 -9.77 0.33 18.01
CA PHE A 375 -10.77 -0.28 18.88
C PHE A 375 -11.28 -1.62 18.32
N LEU A 376 -11.79 -1.64 17.09
CA LEU A 376 -12.31 -2.84 16.47
C LEU A 376 -11.25 -3.92 16.22
N PHE A 377 -9.99 -3.53 15.95
CA PHE A 377 -8.89 -4.49 15.82
C PHE A 377 -8.54 -5.18 17.15
N PHE A 378 -8.64 -4.45 18.26
CA PHE A 378 -8.36 -4.97 19.59
C PHE A 378 -9.55 -5.76 20.18
N SER A 379 -10.77 -5.34 19.87
CA SER A 379 -12.05 -5.93 20.32
C SER A 379 -12.45 -7.24 19.64
N ASP A 380 -11.58 -7.81 18.81
CA ASP A 380 -11.78 -9.12 18.20
C ASP A 380 -11.94 -10.22 19.27
N LYS A 381 -13.17 -10.73 19.41
CA LYS A 381 -13.60 -11.69 20.44
C LYS A 381 -12.79 -12.99 20.43
N ASP A 382 -12.27 -13.40 19.27
CA ASP A 382 -11.48 -14.63 19.14
C ASP A 382 -10.09 -14.53 19.77
N CYS A 383 -9.61 -13.31 20.03
CA CYS A 383 -8.28 -13.05 20.59
C CYS A 383 -8.25 -11.88 21.58
N LEU A 384 -9.37 -11.59 22.22
CA LEU A 384 -9.49 -10.50 23.19
C LEU A 384 -8.83 -10.91 24.52
N ARG A 385 -7.85 -10.12 24.96
CA ARG A 385 -7.15 -10.33 26.25
C ARG A 385 -7.55 -9.24 27.23
N GLN A 386 -7.46 -9.54 28.53
CA GLN A 386 -7.66 -8.54 29.59
C GLN A 386 -6.73 -7.32 29.42
N LYS A 387 -5.46 -7.56 29.05
CA LYS A 387 -4.49 -6.51 28.71
C LYS A 387 -4.98 -5.60 27.58
N ASP A 388 -5.69 -6.14 26.58
CA ASP A 388 -6.20 -5.36 25.44
C ASP A 388 -7.32 -4.42 25.91
N VAL A 389 -8.20 -4.91 26.82
CA VAL A 389 -9.28 -4.10 27.42
C VAL A 389 -8.71 -2.97 28.28
N GLU A 390 -7.73 -3.27 29.14
CA GLU A 390 -7.04 -2.28 29.98
C GLU A 390 -6.35 -1.20 29.15
N PHE A 391 -5.64 -1.63 28.09
CA PHE A 391 -5.00 -0.71 27.15
C PHE A 391 -6.01 0.20 26.46
N LEU A 392 -7.09 -0.35 25.88
CA LEU A 392 -8.10 0.44 25.18
C LEU A 392 -8.76 1.44 26.13
N PHE A 393 -9.13 1.02 27.33
CA PHE A 393 -9.71 1.91 28.34
C PHE A 393 -8.76 3.07 28.68
N GLY A 394 -7.48 2.77 28.93
CA GLY A 394 -6.47 3.79 29.18
C GLY A 394 -6.25 4.75 28.00
N PHE A 395 -6.25 4.22 26.77
CA PHE A 395 -6.15 5.01 25.54
C PHE A 395 -7.30 6.00 25.38
N PHE A 396 -8.55 5.55 25.58
CA PHE A 396 -9.73 6.42 25.50
C PHE A 396 -9.74 7.45 26.63
N GLN A 397 -9.41 7.05 27.86
CA GLN A 397 -9.28 7.98 28.98
C GLN A 397 -8.26 9.09 28.69
N LEU A 398 -7.10 8.75 28.14
CA LEU A 398 -6.07 9.73 27.78
C LEU A 398 -6.52 10.65 26.64
N THR A 399 -7.19 10.10 25.62
CA THR A 399 -7.74 10.86 24.49
C THR A 399 -8.78 11.89 24.96
N ILE A 400 -9.73 11.46 25.80
CA ILE A 400 -10.74 12.34 26.41
C ILE A 400 -10.07 13.43 27.26
N SER A 401 -9.06 13.05 28.05
CA SER A 401 -8.31 14.00 28.89
C SER A 401 -7.60 15.07 28.05
N ASN A 402 -7.00 14.70 26.92
CA ASN A 402 -6.34 15.66 26.03
C ASN A 402 -7.33 16.57 25.31
N LEU A 403 -8.47 16.04 24.85
CA LEU A 403 -9.57 16.84 24.29
C LEU A 403 -10.06 17.88 25.30
N ARG A 404 -10.25 17.46 26.56
CA ARG A 404 -10.63 18.34 27.66
C ARG A 404 -9.59 19.44 27.89
N ILE A 405 -8.30 19.10 27.87
CA ILE A 405 -7.21 20.08 28.05
C ILE A 405 -7.22 21.10 26.92
N GLU A 406 -7.30 20.67 25.66
CA GLU A 406 -7.34 21.59 24.51
C GLU A 406 -8.56 22.51 24.56
N LYS A 407 -9.72 21.96 24.93
CA LYS A 407 -10.93 22.75 25.07
C LYS A 407 -10.85 23.76 26.21
N ILE A 408 -10.41 23.36 27.41
CA ILE A 408 -10.36 24.26 28.57
C ILE A 408 -9.25 25.31 28.44
N ARG A 409 -8.06 24.94 27.95
CA ARG A 409 -6.91 25.84 27.92
C ARG A 409 -6.85 26.71 26.67
N HIS A 410 -7.37 26.21 25.56
CA HIS A 410 -7.20 26.84 24.26
C HIS A 410 -8.52 27.10 23.54
N ASN A 411 -9.65 26.65 24.07
CA ASN A 411 -10.97 26.77 23.45
C ASN A 411 -11.05 26.17 22.04
N ARG A 412 -10.46 24.98 21.87
CA ARG A 412 -10.41 24.25 20.59
C ARG A 412 -10.86 22.81 20.78
N GLN A 413 -11.59 22.30 19.79
CA GLN A 413 -11.81 20.88 19.57
C GLN A 413 -11.31 20.47 18.18
N PRO A 414 -11.22 19.17 17.84
CA PRO A 414 -10.77 18.73 16.53
C PRO A 414 -11.57 19.37 15.39
N GLU A 415 -10.87 19.74 14.31
CA GLU A 415 -11.49 20.41 13.16
C GLU A 415 -12.29 19.41 12.32
N LEU A 416 -13.50 19.80 11.94
CA LEU A 416 -14.50 18.93 11.32
C LEU A 416 -14.19 18.55 9.86
N HIS A 417 -13.73 19.50 9.05
CA HIS A 417 -13.62 19.33 7.59
C HIS A 417 -12.29 18.74 7.12
N ASN A 418 -11.39 18.42 8.04
CA ASN A 418 -10.03 17.94 7.77
C ASN A 418 -9.16 18.96 7.03
N ASN A 419 -9.41 20.24 7.29
CA ASN A 419 -8.64 21.34 6.71
C ASN A 419 -7.47 21.71 7.63
N ILE A 420 -6.24 21.46 7.16
CA ILE A 420 -5.04 21.70 7.96
C ILE A 420 -4.72 23.18 8.14
N ASP A 421 -5.08 24.03 7.16
CA ASP A 421 -4.73 25.44 7.15
C ASP A 421 -5.29 26.23 8.34
N PRO A 422 -6.60 26.17 8.68
CA PRO A 422 -7.14 26.85 9.85
C PRO A 422 -6.58 26.30 11.16
N ILE A 423 -6.18 25.02 11.20
CA ILE A 423 -5.49 24.46 12.38
C ILE A 423 -4.11 25.09 12.54
N ILE A 424 -3.32 25.15 11.47
CA ILE A 424 -1.99 25.76 11.49
C ILE A 424 -2.09 27.21 11.96
N GLU A 425 -3.01 27.99 11.39
CA GLU A 425 -3.24 29.37 11.80
C GLU A 425 -3.64 29.47 13.27
N CYS A 426 -4.59 28.64 13.71
CA CYS A 426 -5.06 28.65 15.09
C CYS A 426 -3.97 28.31 16.11
N PHE A 427 -3.09 27.35 15.79
CA PHE A 427 -1.96 26.99 16.65
C PHE A 427 -0.85 28.04 16.64
N ALA A 428 -0.66 28.75 15.53
CA ALA A 428 0.34 29.79 15.40
C ALA A 428 -0.07 31.09 16.10
N THR A 429 -1.34 31.50 15.98
CA THR A 429 -1.85 32.78 16.49
C THR A 429 -2.49 32.66 17.87
N GLY A 430 -2.98 31.47 18.24
CA GLY A 430 -3.81 31.25 19.41
C GLY A 430 -5.25 31.73 19.26
N ILE A 431 -5.65 32.15 18.04
CA ILE A 431 -6.98 32.65 17.71
C ILE A 431 -7.60 31.70 16.67
N LYS A 432 -8.85 31.29 16.86
CA LYS A 432 -9.56 30.49 15.85
C LYS A 432 -9.90 31.36 14.64
N PRO A 433 -9.40 31.06 13.42
CA PRO A 433 -9.84 31.74 12.20
C PRO A 433 -11.29 31.39 11.87
N GLU A 434 -11.92 32.17 10.99
CA GLU A 434 -13.33 31.99 10.62
C GLU A 434 -13.60 30.62 9.97
N GLU A 435 -12.60 30.11 9.23
CA GLU A 435 -12.64 28.83 8.55
C GLU A 435 -12.47 27.61 9.49
N TYR A 436 -12.11 27.83 10.78
CA TYR A 436 -11.96 26.76 11.76
C TYR A 436 -13.33 26.27 12.23
N CYS A 437 -13.70 25.04 11.86
CA CYS A 437 -14.98 24.45 12.24
C CYS A 437 -14.82 23.42 13.37
N ASP A 438 -15.28 23.78 14.58
CA ASP A 438 -15.43 22.87 15.72
C ASP A 438 -16.80 22.98 16.40
N SER A 439 -17.81 23.46 15.67
CA SER A 439 -19.21 23.56 16.13
C SER A 439 -19.98 22.24 16.01
N SER A 440 -19.38 21.21 15.43
CA SER A 440 -19.92 19.86 15.35
C SER A 440 -18.80 18.83 15.49
N SER A 441 -19.13 17.63 15.97
CA SER A 441 -18.15 16.55 16.11
C SER A 441 -18.78 15.17 16.01
N ILE A 442 -18.21 14.34 15.15
CA ILE A 442 -18.45 12.90 15.04
C ILE A 442 -17.57 12.15 16.04
N LEU A 443 -16.30 12.54 16.18
CA LEU A 443 -15.38 11.91 17.12
C LEU A 443 -15.90 11.95 18.56
N ILE A 444 -16.36 13.10 19.05
CA ILE A 444 -16.87 13.23 20.42
C ILE A 444 -18.16 12.43 20.60
N ALA A 445 -19.03 12.39 19.59
CA ALA A 445 -20.24 11.60 19.62
C ALA A 445 -19.92 10.09 19.72
N ILE A 446 -18.95 9.62 18.95
CA ILE A 446 -18.43 8.26 19.03
C ILE A 446 -17.84 7.98 20.42
N LEU A 447 -17.04 8.89 20.99
CA LEU A 447 -16.44 8.71 22.32
C LEU A 447 -17.51 8.57 23.43
N LEU A 448 -18.65 9.24 23.31
CA LEU A 448 -19.79 9.06 24.22
C LEU A 448 -20.37 7.65 24.11
N GLU A 449 -20.55 7.12 22.90
CA GLU A 449 -21.01 5.74 22.71
C GLU A 449 -19.98 4.70 23.16
N ILE A 450 -18.67 4.98 23.00
CA ILE A 450 -17.61 4.11 23.52
C ILE A 450 -17.65 4.00 25.06
N CYS A 451 -18.05 5.06 25.77
CA CYS A 451 -18.27 4.97 27.22
C CYS A 451 -19.35 3.94 27.59
N LEU A 452 -20.33 3.69 26.72
CA LEU A 452 -21.32 2.63 26.92
C LEU A 452 -20.71 1.24 26.80
N VAL A 453 -19.75 1.04 25.88
CA VAL A 453 -19.06 -0.25 25.72
C VAL A 453 -18.24 -0.60 26.96
N PHE A 454 -17.61 0.39 27.59
CA PHE A 454 -16.85 0.22 28.84
C PHE A 454 -17.71 0.33 30.10
N ASP A 455 -19.03 0.52 29.97
CA ASP A 455 -19.96 0.79 31.08
C ASP A 455 -19.44 1.87 32.06
N ASN A 456 -18.89 2.96 31.51
CA ASN A 456 -18.19 3.97 32.29
C ASN A 456 -18.92 5.32 32.31
N GLU A 457 -19.80 5.48 33.30
CA GLU A 457 -20.55 6.72 33.55
C GLU A 457 -19.64 7.92 33.88
N SER A 458 -18.48 7.69 34.51
CA SER A 458 -17.56 8.77 34.88
C SER A 458 -16.94 9.44 33.66
N LEU A 459 -16.46 8.65 32.69
CA LEU A 459 -15.90 9.17 31.43
C LEU A 459 -16.98 9.87 30.60
N PHE A 460 -18.18 9.30 30.55
CA PHE A 460 -19.33 9.93 29.90
C PHE A 460 -19.60 11.33 30.47
N LYS A 461 -19.67 11.47 31.80
CA LYS A 461 -19.85 12.77 32.47
C LYS A 461 -18.67 13.71 32.25
N GLU A 462 -17.45 13.18 32.17
CA GLU A 462 -16.27 13.98 31.87
C GLU A 462 -16.36 14.61 30.48
N ILE A 463 -16.74 13.86 29.44
CA ILE A 463 -16.94 14.39 28.09
C ILE A 463 -17.95 15.54 28.10
N LEU A 464 -19.12 15.32 28.70
CA LEU A 464 -20.18 16.33 28.78
C LEU A 464 -19.78 17.61 29.53
N SER A 465 -18.78 17.52 30.42
CA SER A 465 -18.34 18.65 31.24
C SER A 465 -17.58 19.74 30.48
N PHE A 466 -16.98 19.43 29.32
CA PHE A 466 -16.14 20.37 28.57
C PHE A 466 -16.66 20.71 27.16
N ILE A 467 -17.61 19.97 26.61
CA ILE A 467 -18.23 20.33 25.32
C ILE A 467 -19.05 21.61 25.42
N ASP A 468 -19.27 22.33 24.32
CA ASP A 468 -20.17 23.50 24.32
C ASP A 468 -21.65 23.08 24.41
N ASN A 469 -22.53 24.01 24.76
CA ASN A 469 -23.98 23.72 24.86
C ASN A 469 -24.64 23.55 23.49
N ASP A 470 -24.10 24.24 22.50
CA ASP A 470 -24.54 24.32 21.11
C ASP A 470 -23.68 23.46 20.17
N LEU A 471 -22.76 22.65 20.71
CA LEU A 471 -21.99 21.68 19.93
C LEU A 471 -22.92 20.61 19.36
N SER A 472 -22.91 20.45 18.04
CA SER A 472 -23.68 19.39 17.40
C SER A 472 -22.93 18.06 17.40
N LEU A 473 -23.42 17.11 18.18
CA LEU A 473 -22.85 15.76 18.30
C LEU A 473 -23.46 14.86 17.23
N GLN A 474 -22.67 14.50 16.22
CA GLN A 474 -23.15 13.86 15.00
C GLN A 474 -22.78 12.37 14.96
N ILE A 475 -23.73 11.51 14.64
CA ILE A 475 -23.48 10.10 14.33
C ILE A 475 -23.99 9.83 12.92
N VAL A 476 -23.14 9.26 12.07
CA VAL A 476 -23.48 8.96 10.69
C VAL A 476 -24.00 7.54 10.53
N SER A 477 -24.97 7.36 9.64
CA SER A 477 -25.50 6.06 9.20
C SER A 477 -25.76 6.13 7.69
N ILE A 478 -26.00 4.98 7.04
CA ILE A 478 -26.35 4.95 5.61
C ILE A 478 -27.51 4.00 5.40
N ASP A 479 -28.51 4.45 4.64
CA ASP A 479 -29.59 3.59 4.14
C ASP A 479 -29.06 2.65 3.04
N SER A 480 -28.78 1.41 3.43
CA SER A 480 -28.29 0.35 2.54
C SER A 480 -29.35 -0.21 1.58
N VAL A 481 -30.63 0.14 1.76
CA VAL A 481 -31.69 -0.17 0.79
C VAL A 481 -31.65 0.85 -0.36
N LYS A 482 -31.34 2.11 -0.05
CA LYS A 482 -31.26 3.19 -1.04
C LYS A 482 -29.95 3.21 -1.81
N PHE A 483 -28.84 2.89 -1.16
CA PHE A 483 -27.50 3.01 -1.75
C PHE A 483 -26.80 1.67 -1.81
N ASN A 484 -26.04 1.43 -2.89
CA ASN A 484 -25.09 0.31 -2.94
C ASN A 484 -23.83 0.68 -2.14
N VAL A 485 -23.94 0.62 -0.81
CA VAL A 485 -22.90 1.05 0.14
C VAL A 485 -21.58 0.35 -0.14
N GLU A 486 -21.62 -0.96 -0.42
CA GLU A 486 -20.40 -1.73 -0.69
C GLU A 486 -19.65 -1.18 -1.90
N GLN A 487 -20.33 -0.93 -3.04
CA GLN A 487 -19.67 -0.40 -4.23
C GLN A 487 -19.15 1.04 -4.03
N LEU A 488 -19.96 1.91 -3.41
CA LEU A 488 -19.65 3.32 -3.21
C LEU A 488 -18.48 3.53 -2.25
N LEU A 489 -18.35 2.67 -1.24
CA LEU A 489 -17.26 2.72 -0.27
C LEU A 489 -15.88 2.63 -0.94
N PHE A 490 -15.75 1.85 -2.03
CA PHE A 490 -14.50 1.73 -2.80
C PHE A 490 -14.33 2.80 -3.88
N GLU A 491 -15.27 3.73 -4.03
CA GLU A 491 -15.29 4.74 -5.09
C GLU A 491 -14.91 6.13 -4.59
N LYS A 492 -15.51 6.57 -3.48
CA LYS A 492 -15.48 7.97 -3.05
C LYS A 492 -15.79 8.16 -1.56
N ASN A 493 -15.67 9.40 -1.11
CA ASN A 493 -16.21 9.85 0.17
C ASN A 493 -17.75 9.89 0.13
N LEU A 494 -18.42 9.47 1.21
CA LEU A 494 -19.86 9.23 1.31
C LEU A 494 -20.65 10.35 2.00
N HIS A 495 -20.10 11.56 2.14
CA HIS A 495 -20.79 12.68 2.80
C HIS A 495 -22.18 13.01 2.24
N ASN A 496 -22.45 12.72 0.95
CA ASN A 496 -23.77 12.94 0.35
C ASN A 496 -24.75 11.77 0.57
N GLU A 497 -24.23 10.62 0.98
CA GLU A 497 -24.98 9.40 1.24
C GLU A 497 -25.24 9.18 2.73
N TYR A 498 -24.48 9.84 3.61
CA TYR A 498 -24.73 9.80 5.05
C TYR A 498 -26.08 10.40 5.43
N TYR A 499 -26.78 9.68 6.30
CA TYR A 499 -27.77 10.25 7.19
C TYR A 499 -27.08 10.61 8.51
N VAL A 500 -27.18 11.88 8.90
CA VAL A 500 -26.56 12.41 10.12
C VAL A 500 -27.63 12.56 11.19
N ASP A 501 -27.49 11.79 12.27
CA ASP A 501 -28.30 11.91 13.47
C ASP A 501 -27.56 12.75 14.52
N CYS A 502 -28.29 13.61 15.23
CA CYS A 502 -27.72 14.44 16.30
C CYS A 502 -28.08 13.86 17.67
N ILE A 503 -27.08 13.42 18.43
CA ILE A 503 -27.29 12.79 19.75
C ILE A 503 -27.50 13.81 20.89
N GLU A 504 -27.81 15.06 20.57
CA GLU A 504 -27.96 16.17 21.52
C GLU A 504 -29.08 15.98 22.56
N ARG A 505 -29.96 14.98 22.39
CA ARG A 505 -31.15 14.79 23.24
C ARG A 505 -31.37 13.33 23.65
N VAL A 506 -31.76 13.14 24.92
CA VAL A 506 -32.22 11.84 25.48
C VAL A 506 -33.69 11.58 25.10
N GLN A 507 -34.18 10.34 25.34
CA GLN A 507 -35.51 9.86 24.93
C GLN A 507 -36.62 10.91 25.16
N ASN A 508 -37.43 11.13 24.12
CA ASN A 508 -38.51 12.12 23.95
C ASN A 508 -38.12 13.49 23.35
N GLY A 509 -36.85 13.76 23.06
CA GLY A 509 -36.45 14.96 22.30
C GLY A 509 -36.72 16.29 23.01
N LEU A 510 -37.05 16.27 24.30
CA LEU A 510 -37.36 17.45 25.12
C LEU A 510 -36.18 17.91 26.00
N LYS A 511 -35.19 17.05 26.25
CA LYS A 511 -34.09 17.27 27.19
C LYS A 511 -32.74 17.22 26.49
N LEU A 512 -31.88 18.22 26.71
CA LEU A 512 -30.50 18.24 26.21
C LEU A 512 -29.64 17.24 27.00
N LEU A 513 -28.89 16.40 26.29
CA LEU A 513 -28.00 15.37 26.85
C LEU A 513 -27.04 15.95 27.90
N LYS A 514 -26.59 17.19 27.69
CA LYS A 514 -25.68 17.90 28.60
C LYS A 514 -26.36 18.40 29.89
N ASN A 515 -27.66 18.69 29.86
CA ASN A 515 -28.36 19.35 30.97
C ASN A 515 -28.93 18.35 31.99
N GLU A 516 -29.31 17.15 31.53
CA GLU A 516 -29.87 16.09 32.37
C GLU A 516 -29.19 14.76 32.01
N ALA A 517 -27.87 14.74 32.12
CA ALA A 517 -27.01 13.61 31.74
C ALA A 517 -27.36 12.32 32.50
N ASP A 518 -28.25 11.51 31.93
CA ASP A 518 -28.55 10.17 32.41
C ASP A 518 -27.89 9.13 31.49
N PHE A 519 -26.85 8.49 32.03
CA PHE A 519 -26.07 7.46 31.33
C PHE A 519 -26.94 6.26 30.92
N LYS A 520 -27.93 5.89 31.73
CA LYS A 520 -28.84 4.77 31.44
C LYS A 520 -29.83 5.14 30.36
N GLU A 521 -30.44 6.33 30.42
CA GLU A 521 -31.33 6.80 29.34
C GLU A 521 -30.57 6.93 28.03
N PHE A 522 -29.33 7.42 28.05
CA PHE A 522 -28.47 7.45 26.87
C PHE A 522 -28.20 6.05 26.33
N LYS A 523 -27.82 5.09 27.19
CA LYS A 523 -27.62 3.67 26.82
C LYS A 523 -28.86 3.09 26.14
N ILE A 524 -30.05 3.29 26.72
CA ILE A 524 -31.32 2.83 26.15
C ILE A 524 -31.52 3.44 24.76
N SER A 525 -31.33 4.76 24.60
CA SER A 525 -31.52 5.45 23.32
C SER A 525 -30.59 4.94 22.21
N VAL A 526 -29.35 4.56 22.54
CA VAL A 526 -28.38 4.00 21.58
C VAL A 526 -28.73 2.56 21.23
N LEU A 527 -29.15 1.75 22.21
CA LEU A 527 -29.58 0.36 21.98
C LEU A 527 -30.86 0.27 21.14
N GLU A 528 -31.78 1.23 21.25
CA GLU A 528 -32.96 1.31 20.37
C GLU A 528 -32.61 1.63 18.92
N LYS A 529 -31.48 2.30 18.68
CA LYS A 529 -30.91 2.61 17.36
C LYS A 529 -29.92 1.54 16.89
N LYS A 530 -29.88 0.37 17.54
CA LYS A 530 -28.99 -0.72 17.14
C LYS A 530 -29.47 -1.31 15.82
N GLU A 531 -28.68 -1.09 14.78
CA GLU A 531 -28.95 -1.58 13.43
C GLU A 531 -28.28 -2.95 13.21
N ILE A 532 -28.79 -3.71 12.25
CA ILE A 532 -28.14 -4.95 11.81
C ILE A 532 -26.92 -4.55 10.99
N PRO A 533 -25.71 -5.07 11.27
CA PRO A 533 -24.55 -4.69 10.50
C PRO A 533 -24.70 -5.02 9.02
N ASN A 534 -24.20 -4.11 8.19
CA ASN A 534 -24.15 -4.30 6.75
C ASN A 534 -23.33 -5.57 6.41
N GLN A 535 -23.93 -6.46 5.62
CA GLN A 535 -23.24 -7.66 5.14
C GLN A 535 -22.51 -7.33 3.84
N TYR A 536 -21.18 -7.21 3.91
CA TYR A 536 -20.35 -6.96 2.75
C TYR A 536 -19.91 -8.27 2.10
N GLU A 537 -20.12 -8.43 0.79
CA GLU A 537 -19.61 -9.58 0.04
C GLU A 537 -18.08 -9.67 0.13
N THR A 538 -17.41 -8.52 0.17
CA THR A 538 -15.97 -8.37 0.39
C THR A 538 -15.51 -9.08 1.66
N ASP A 539 -16.25 -8.93 2.76
CA ASP A 539 -15.91 -9.53 4.04
C ASP A 539 -16.09 -11.06 3.97
N SER A 540 -17.17 -11.53 3.30
CA SER A 540 -17.43 -12.95 3.08
C SER A 540 -16.32 -13.67 2.28
N LEU A 541 -15.58 -12.92 1.44
CA LEU A 541 -14.43 -13.43 0.67
C LEU A 541 -13.11 -13.44 1.47
N GLY A 542 -13.17 -13.07 2.76
CA GLY A 542 -12.02 -12.90 3.63
C GLY A 542 -11.17 -11.69 3.26
N LEU A 543 -11.78 -10.65 2.69
CA LEU A 543 -11.10 -9.45 2.21
C LEU A 543 -11.50 -8.21 3.03
N SER A 544 -12.00 -8.36 4.25
CA SER A 544 -12.40 -7.22 5.10
C SER A 544 -11.29 -6.19 5.33
N CYS A 545 -10.01 -6.58 5.21
CA CYS A 545 -8.90 -5.63 5.29
C CYS A 545 -9.00 -4.49 4.26
N ILE A 546 -9.48 -4.75 3.03
CA ILE A 546 -9.61 -3.68 2.02
C ILE A 546 -10.85 -2.81 2.23
N ARG A 547 -11.87 -3.31 2.93
CA ARG A 547 -13.02 -2.49 3.36
C ARG A 547 -12.56 -1.40 4.31
N TYR A 548 -11.79 -1.76 5.34
CA TYR A 548 -11.18 -0.78 6.25
C TYR A 548 -10.19 0.15 5.55
N LEU A 549 -9.42 -0.33 4.57
CA LEU A 549 -8.59 0.55 3.74
C LEU A 549 -9.43 1.61 3.01
N ALA A 550 -10.63 1.26 2.55
CA ALA A 550 -11.51 2.18 1.86
C ALA A 550 -12.02 3.30 2.78
N HIS A 551 -12.35 2.96 4.04
CA HIS A 551 -12.64 3.96 5.09
C HIS A 551 -11.47 4.93 5.28
N SER A 552 -10.27 4.41 5.49
CA SER A 552 -9.02 5.19 5.65
C SER A 552 -8.73 6.11 4.47
N TYR A 553 -8.87 5.59 3.24
CA TYR A 553 -8.43 6.26 2.03
C TYR A 553 -9.39 7.36 1.60
N PHE A 554 -10.70 7.08 1.62
CA PHE A 554 -11.72 8.05 1.22
C PHE A 554 -12.23 8.91 2.38
N LYS A 555 -11.69 8.72 3.59
CA LYS A 555 -12.11 9.41 4.81
C LYS A 555 -13.60 9.19 5.09
N ASN A 556 -14.02 7.93 4.96
CA ASN A 556 -15.37 7.51 5.32
C ASN A 556 -15.37 7.02 6.77
N GLU A 557 -16.28 7.55 7.58
CA GLU A 557 -16.48 7.08 8.95
C GLU A 557 -16.80 5.60 8.97
N ILE A 558 -16.34 4.92 10.02
CA ILE A 558 -16.82 3.57 10.33
C ILE A 558 -18.23 3.73 10.90
N LEU A 559 -19.14 2.86 10.50
CA LEU A 559 -20.54 3.01 10.85
C LEU A 559 -20.86 2.42 12.24
N PRO A 560 -21.85 2.98 12.97
CA PRO A 560 -22.11 2.66 14.36
C PRO A 560 -22.47 1.22 14.67
N GLU A 561 -23.04 0.50 13.71
CA GLU A 561 -23.33 -0.92 13.85
C GLU A 561 -22.11 -1.73 14.33
N GLU A 562 -20.87 -1.36 13.93
CA GLU A 562 -19.69 -2.15 14.24
C GLU A 562 -19.28 -2.09 15.71
N TRP A 563 -19.48 -0.95 16.41
CA TRP A 563 -19.17 -0.85 17.84
C TRP A 563 -20.40 -1.01 18.73
N ARG A 564 -21.61 -0.65 18.27
CA ARG A 564 -22.85 -0.83 19.05
C ARG A 564 -23.15 -2.29 19.34
N GLU A 565 -22.67 -3.23 18.52
CA GLU A 565 -22.71 -4.66 18.82
C GLU A 565 -21.89 -5.09 20.05
N LEU A 566 -20.97 -4.25 20.50
CA LEU A 566 -20.11 -4.50 21.67
C LEU A 566 -20.68 -3.93 22.98
N ILE A 567 -21.76 -3.13 22.92
CA ILE A 567 -22.44 -2.61 24.11
C ILE A 567 -23.21 -3.76 24.79
N ASP A 568 -22.97 -3.96 26.08
CA ASP A 568 -23.72 -4.94 26.87
C ASP A 568 -25.19 -4.51 27.01
N GLU A 569 -26.12 -5.40 26.68
CA GLU A 569 -27.56 -5.18 26.76
C GLU A 569 -28.10 -5.29 28.19
N LYS A 570 -27.28 -5.77 29.14
CA LYS A 570 -27.67 -5.93 30.55
C LYS A 570 -27.59 -4.65 31.39
#